data_AF-A0A925B442-F1
#
_entry.id   AF-A0A925B442-F1
#
_cell.length_a   1.000
_cell.length_b   1.000
_cell.length_c   1.000
_cell.angle_alpha   90.00
_cell.angle_beta   90.00
_cell.angle_gamma   90.00
#
_symmetry.space_group_name_H-M   'P 1'
#
loop_
_entity.id
_entity.type
_entity.pdbx_description
1 polymer ?
#
loop_
_entity_poly.entity_id
_entity_poly.type
_entity_poly.pdbx_seq_one_letter_code
_entity_poly.pdbx_strand_id
1 'polypeptide(L)'
;MAEEKRSLKRKATEAGGWMLAKRVAKSIPYVGTVMAIGLVGYDIKRKGVVKGVLNSGLDAIPFVGLGKNVVEFFAGDFFPDKDATKQKNEK
;
A
#
# COMPACT_ATOMS: atom_id res chain seq x y z
N MET A 1 -32.77 -31.47 -9.49
CA MET A 1 -33.17 -30.05 -9.67
C MET A 1 -32.93 -29.15 -8.45
N ALA A 2 -33.07 -29.63 -7.20
CA ALA A 2 -32.84 -28.80 -6.00
C ALA A 2 -31.35 -28.51 -5.71
N GLU A 3 -30.47 -29.46 -6.02
CA GLU A 3 -29.03 -29.37 -5.76
C GLU A 3 -28.32 -28.37 -6.71
N GLU A 4 -28.72 -28.37 -7.98
CA GLU A 4 -28.25 -27.43 -8.99
C GLU A 4 -28.61 -25.97 -8.63
N LYS A 5 -29.82 -25.74 -8.10
CA LYS A 5 -30.25 -24.41 -7.62
C LYS A 5 -29.43 -23.93 -6.42
N ARG A 6 -28.98 -24.82 -5.52
CA ARG A 6 -28.08 -24.46 -4.41
C ARG A 6 -26.69 -24.07 -4.92
N SER A 7 -26.16 -24.78 -5.90
CA SER A 7 -24.88 -24.47 -6.55
C SER A 7 -24.91 -23.11 -7.25
N LEU A 8 -25.97 -22.82 -8.02
CA LEU A 8 -26.13 -21.54 -8.72
C LEU A 8 -26.27 -20.35 -7.76
N LYS A 9 -27.04 -20.51 -6.67
CA LYS A 9 -27.14 -19.49 -5.62
C LYS A 9 -25.79 -19.22 -4.96
N ARG A 10 -25.02 -20.27 -4.66
CA ARG A 10 -23.68 -20.12 -4.06
C ARG A 10 -22.73 -19.35 -4.98
N LYS A 11 -22.70 -19.71 -6.28
CA LYS A 11 -21.90 -19.02 -7.30
C LYS A 11 -22.31 -17.55 -7.47
N ALA A 12 -23.61 -17.25 -7.42
CA ALA A 12 -24.11 -15.88 -7.50
C ALA A 12 -23.68 -15.05 -6.27
N THR A 13 -23.75 -15.62 -5.06
CA THR A 13 -23.29 -14.96 -3.83
C THR A 13 -21.78 -14.77 -3.82
N GLU A 14 -21.01 -15.77 -4.26
CA GLU A 14 -19.55 -15.68 -4.40
C GLU A 14 -19.14 -14.59 -5.41
N ALA A 15 -19.82 -14.53 -6.56
CA ALA A 15 -19.57 -13.50 -7.58
C ALA A 15 -19.95 -12.09 -7.09
N GLY A 16 -21.09 -11.96 -6.41
CA GLY A 16 -21.53 -10.70 -5.79
C GLY A 16 -20.55 -10.24 -4.70
N GLY A 17 -20.10 -11.16 -3.85
CA GLY A 17 -19.09 -10.90 -2.82
C GLY A 17 -17.76 -10.46 -3.42
N TRP A 18 -17.30 -11.11 -4.49
CA TRP A 18 -16.06 -10.77 -5.17
C TRP A 18 -16.09 -9.38 -5.81
N MET A 19 -17.23 -8.97 -6.40
CA MET A 19 -17.38 -7.61 -6.94
C MET A 19 -17.31 -6.54 -5.86
N LEU A 20 -17.95 -6.78 -4.70
CA LEU A 20 -17.90 -5.87 -3.57
C LEU A 20 -16.50 -5.80 -2.97
N ALA A 21 -15.86 -6.95 -2.75
CA ALA A 21 -14.49 -7.02 -2.26
C ALA A 21 -13.53 -6.25 -3.18
N LYS A 22 -13.65 -6.42 -4.50
CA LYS A 22 -12.83 -5.71 -5.49
C LYS A 22 -13.07 -4.19 -5.46
N ARG A 23 -14.31 -3.76 -5.21
CA ARG A 23 -14.66 -2.33 -5.07
C ARG A 23 -14.08 -1.75 -3.78
N VAL A 24 -14.18 -2.47 -2.66
CA VAL A 24 -13.59 -2.06 -1.38
C VAL A 24 -12.06 -2.00 -1.50
N ALA A 25 -11.43 -3.02 -2.08
CA ALA A 25 -9.98 -3.04 -2.29
C ALA A 25 -9.49 -1.83 -3.09
N LYS A 26 -10.21 -1.44 -4.16
CA LYS A 26 -9.91 -0.23 -4.93
C LYS A 26 -10.11 1.08 -4.16
N SER A 27 -10.88 1.07 -3.06
CA SER A 27 -11.10 2.25 -2.22
C SER A 27 -10.01 2.46 -1.16
N ILE A 28 -9.25 1.40 -0.84
CA ILE A 28 -8.15 1.43 0.14
C ILE A 28 -7.17 2.59 -0.08
N PRO A 29 -6.63 2.86 -1.30
CA PRO A 29 -5.68 3.96 -1.47
C PRO A 29 -6.28 5.31 -1.11
N TYR A 30 -7.53 5.59 -1.51
CA TYR A 30 -8.19 6.86 -1.20
C TYR A 30 -8.49 7.00 0.29
N VAL A 31 -9.05 5.96 0.92
CA VAL A 31 -9.34 5.96 2.35
C VAL A 31 -8.06 6.11 3.15
N GLY A 32 -7.02 5.37 2.80
CA GLY A 32 -5.70 5.45 3.43
C GLY A 32 -5.08 6.84 3.32
N THR A 33 -5.15 7.48 2.15
CA THR A 33 -4.65 8.85 1.96
C THR A 33 -5.41 9.86 2.83
N VAL A 34 -6.74 9.80 2.87
CA VAL A 34 -7.54 10.70 3.71
C VAL A 34 -7.20 10.50 5.19
N MET A 35 -7.08 9.24 5.63
CA MET A 35 -6.70 8.89 7.01
C MET A 35 -5.30 9.42 7.35
N ALA A 36 -4.33 9.24 6.46
CA ALA A 36 -2.96 9.70 6.65
C ALA A 36 -2.88 11.23 6.75
N ILE A 37 -3.55 11.96 5.83
CA ILE A 37 -3.61 13.42 5.88
C ILE A 37 -4.29 13.90 7.17
N GLY A 38 -5.39 13.25 7.56
CA GLY A 38 -6.10 13.55 8.80
C GLY A 38 -5.24 13.34 10.03
N LEU A 39 -4.49 12.24 10.07
CA LEU A 39 -3.59 11.91 11.19
C LEU A 39 -2.41 12.89 11.27
N VAL A 40 -1.78 13.20 10.14
CA VAL A 40 -0.71 14.20 10.06
C VAL A 40 -1.24 15.57 10.50
N GLY A 41 -2.40 15.99 9.99
CA GLY A 41 -3.04 17.24 10.40
C GLY A 41 -3.41 17.27 11.89
N TYR A 42 -3.86 16.14 12.45
CA TYR A 42 -4.16 15.99 13.87
C TYR A 42 -2.90 16.09 14.74
N ASP A 43 -1.81 15.41 14.36
CA ASP A 43 -0.52 15.48 15.05
C ASP A 43 0.06 16.90 14.98
N ILE A 44 -0.04 17.56 13.83
CA ILE A 44 0.33 18.97 13.63
C ILE A 44 -0.44 19.88 14.59
N LYS A 45 -1.77 19.73 14.67
CA LYS A 45 -2.63 20.54 15.55
C LYS A 45 -2.34 20.29 17.03
N ARG A 46 -1.99 19.05 17.40
CA ARG A 46 -1.78 18.64 18.79
C ARG A 46 -0.37 18.91 19.31
N LYS A 47 0.66 18.83 18.45
CA LYS A 47 2.08 18.92 18.84
C LYS A 47 2.81 20.17 18.30
N GLY A 48 2.28 20.83 17.27
CA GLY A 48 2.94 21.95 16.59
C GLY A 48 4.04 21.48 15.62
N VAL A 49 3.96 21.92 14.36
CA VAL A 49 4.77 21.40 13.22
C VAL A 49 6.29 21.59 13.38
N VAL A 50 6.72 22.64 14.07
CA VAL A 50 8.03 23.23 13.79
C VAL A 50 9.16 22.60 14.61
N LYS A 51 8.93 22.23 15.87
CA LYS A 51 10.02 21.73 16.75
C LYS A 51 10.39 20.26 16.51
N GLY A 52 9.47 19.46 15.95
CA GLY A 52 9.68 18.03 15.68
C GLY A 52 10.28 17.76 14.31
N VAL A 53 9.83 18.44 13.26
CA VAL A 53 10.29 18.20 11.88
C VAL A 53 11.77 18.56 11.70
N LEU A 54 12.29 19.57 12.41
CA LEU A 54 13.72 19.91 12.38
C LEU A 54 14.61 18.87 13.07
N ASN A 55 14.12 18.15 14.09
CA ASN A 55 14.87 17.10 14.76
C ASN A 55 14.73 15.74 14.03
N SER A 56 13.55 15.48 13.46
CA SER A 56 13.25 14.25 12.71
C SER A 56 13.69 14.29 11.24
N GLY A 57 13.93 15.48 10.66
CA GLY A 57 14.44 15.62 9.29
C GLY A 57 15.90 15.14 9.13
N LEU A 58 16.71 15.27 10.18
CA LEU A 58 18.06 14.67 10.25
C LEU A 58 17.99 13.14 10.44
N ASP A 59 17.00 12.66 11.22
CA ASP A 59 16.66 11.22 11.34
C ASP A 59 15.86 10.68 10.13
N ALA A 60 15.59 11.49 9.10
CA ALA A 60 14.75 11.10 7.96
C ALA A 60 15.52 10.38 6.84
N ILE A 61 16.85 10.32 6.93
CA ILE A 61 17.72 9.56 6.00
C ILE A 61 17.29 8.08 5.83
N PRO A 62 16.77 7.35 6.85
CA PRO A 62 16.17 6.01 6.66
C PRO A 62 14.82 5.98 5.91
N PHE A 63 14.14 7.11 5.67
CA PHE A 63 12.78 7.11 5.06
C PHE A 63 12.80 6.92 3.55
N VAL A 64 13.92 7.14 2.87
CA VAL A 64 14.06 6.77 1.45
C VAL A 64 13.96 5.27 1.25
N GLY A 65 14.49 4.45 2.17
CA GLY A 65 14.32 2.99 2.15
C GLY A 65 12.88 2.55 2.45
N LEU A 66 12.22 3.24 3.37
CA LEU A 66 10.82 2.98 3.72
C LEU A 66 9.88 3.37 2.57
N GLY A 67 10.12 4.53 1.95
CA GLY A 67 9.40 4.98 0.76
C GLY A 67 9.60 4.03 -0.42
N LYS A 68 10.82 3.52 -0.62
CA LYS A 68 11.12 2.53 -1.66
C LYS A 68 10.36 1.23 -1.45
N ASN A 69 10.35 0.68 -0.23
CA ASN A 69 9.58 -0.53 0.10
C ASN A 69 8.08 -0.35 -0.10
N VAL A 70 7.53 0.82 0.25
CA VAL A 70 6.11 1.14 0.05
C VAL A 70 5.80 1.23 -1.44
N VAL A 71 6.63 1.91 -2.22
CA VAL A 71 6.46 2.01 -3.68
C VAL A 71 6.58 0.63 -4.34
N GLU A 72 7.54 -0.20 -3.94
CA GLU A 72 7.71 -1.56 -4.46
C GLU A 72 6.51 -2.46 -4.11
N PHE A 73 5.98 -2.34 -2.90
CA PHE A 73 4.80 -3.09 -2.44
C PHE A 73 3.53 -2.74 -3.22
N PHE A 74 3.34 -1.46 -3.56
CA PHE A 74 2.12 -0.99 -4.24
C PHE A 74 2.22 -0.99 -5.77
N ALA A 75 3.39 -0.74 -6.33
CA ALA A 75 3.58 -0.66 -7.79
C ALA A 75 3.88 -2.02 -8.43
N GLY A 76 4.42 -2.98 -7.67
CA GLY A 76 4.94 -4.23 -8.18
C GLY A 76 6.25 -4.00 -8.96
N ASP A 77 7.35 -4.46 -8.38
CA ASP A 77 8.72 -4.57 -8.95
C ASP A 77 9.09 -3.51 -10.02
N PHE A 78 9.20 -2.23 -9.60
CA PHE A 78 9.45 -1.11 -10.51
C PHE A 78 10.94 -0.81 -10.75
N PHE A 79 11.85 -1.43 -10.00
CA PHE A 79 13.29 -1.25 -10.14
C PHE A 79 13.99 -2.59 -10.39
N PRO A 80 14.23 -2.98 -11.66
CA PRO A 80 15.05 -4.15 -11.94
C PRO A 80 16.46 -3.95 -11.36
N ASP A 81 16.91 -4.97 -10.63
CA ASP A 81 18.19 -5.02 -9.97
C ASP A 81 19.34 -4.90 -10.98
N LYS A 82 20.18 -3.86 -10.83
CA LYS A 82 21.34 -3.63 -11.70
C LYS A 82 22.59 -4.40 -11.25
N ASP A 83 22.51 -5.20 -10.19
CA ASP A 83 23.67 -5.93 -9.68
C ASP A 83 23.91 -7.29 -10.37
N ALA A 84 22.97 -7.75 -11.22
CA ALA A 84 23.15 -8.97 -12.00
C ALA A 84 24.27 -8.90 -13.07
N THR A 85 24.78 -7.69 -13.40
CA THR A 85 25.79 -7.52 -14.46
C THR A 85 27.23 -7.52 -13.93
N LYS A 86 27.48 -7.30 -12.64
CA LYS A 86 28.86 -7.29 -12.11
C LYS A 86 29.44 -8.67 -11.81
N GLN A 87 28.62 -9.69 -11.57
CA GLN A 87 29.13 -11.04 -11.23
C GLN A 87 29.53 -11.92 -12.43
N LYS A 88 29.34 -11.47 -13.68
CA LYS A 88 29.70 -12.26 -14.87
C LYS A 88 31.12 -12.01 -15.41
N ASN A 89 31.80 -10.96 -14.94
CA ASN A 89 33.13 -10.58 -15.44
C ASN A 89 34.27 -10.86 -14.45
N GLU A 90 34.01 -11.56 -13.35
CA GLU A 90 35.03 -12.00 -12.38
C GLU A 90 34.98 -13.53 -12.20
N LYS A 91 35.00 -14.25 -13.33
CA LYS A 91 35.34 -15.67 -13.40
C LYS A 91 36.31 -15.91 -14.55
#